data_AF-A0A4V1J3C8-F1
#
_entry.id   AF-A0A4V1J3C8-F1
#
_cell.length_a   1.000
_cell.length_b   1.000
_cell.length_c   1.000
_cell.angle_alpha   90.00
_cell.angle_beta   90.00
_cell.angle_gamma   90.00
#
_symmetry.space_group_name_H-M   'P 1'
#
loop_
_entity.id
_entity.type
_entity.pdbx_description
1 polymer ?
#
loop_
_entity_poly.entity_id
_entity_poly.type
_entity_poly.pdbx_seq_one_letter_code
_entity_poly.pdbx_strand_id
1 'polypeptide(L)'
;MPQRILGNIYILSIAPINACQDLRADFGVTHVVSVVPGPLPRHLQTYQHLQVEITDEPGSNLLEHLPRMLAFIEDALHALRPESSKHSCTVLVHCAQGESRSVAVVVAYLMRKYRLTYWQALHAVKRKVPGAEPNAGFVQQLLLFAKMGCTVDAAHTSYKEFVARESLRRDPTGALLQQFDTNQLDASTKKHDGAPFNLRCKRCRAVLANNFDIETHELPDVLSRQTQFVRTVPNLHRIISAVDAAKTCSHYFMSEPISWMGVELNKQELEGKFFCFKCDAKVGGYSWRGTRCSCGKWMVPAIQLQSAKVDLMRPPRARDT
;
A
#
# COMPACT_ATOMS: atom_id res chain seq x y z
N MET A 1 21.04 6.66 -30.99
CA MET A 1 21.06 5.29 -31.56
C MET A 1 20.61 4.30 -30.49
N PRO A 2 19.89 3.22 -30.85
CA PRO A 2 19.47 2.17 -29.93
C PRO A 2 20.66 1.51 -29.23
N GLN A 3 20.56 1.37 -27.91
CA GLN A 3 21.61 0.80 -27.08
C GLN A 3 21.25 -0.63 -26.71
N ARG A 4 22.09 -1.59 -27.12
CA ARG A 4 21.90 -3.01 -26.79
C ARG A 4 22.33 -3.25 -25.35
N ILE A 5 21.38 -3.69 -24.52
CA ILE A 5 21.63 -3.95 -23.09
C ILE A 5 22.15 -5.36 -22.91
N LEU A 6 21.30 -6.35 -23.17
CA LEU A 6 21.60 -7.77 -22.99
C LEU A 6 20.79 -8.60 -23.99
N GLY A 7 21.44 -9.57 -24.63
CA GLY A 7 20.79 -10.38 -25.67
C GLY A 7 20.20 -9.50 -26.78
N ASN A 8 18.93 -9.75 -27.11
CA ASN A 8 18.19 -9.01 -28.12
C ASN A 8 17.28 -7.92 -27.50
N ILE A 9 17.68 -7.33 -26.37
CA ILE A 9 16.96 -6.23 -25.71
C ILE A 9 17.69 -4.91 -25.94
N TYR A 10 16.96 -3.92 -26.45
CA TYR A 10 17.45 -2.58 -26.76
C TYR A 10 16.70 -1.49 -25.99
N ILE A 11 17.39 -0.41 -25.66
CA ILE A 11 16.81 0.83 -25.13
C ILE A 11 16.98 1.96 -26.14
N LEU A 12 15.95 2.81 -26.28
CA LEU A 12 15.96 3.98 -27.17
C LEU A 12 15.16 5.16 -26.60
N SER A 13 15.47 6.36 -27.09
CA SER A 13 14.68 7.58 -26.89
C SER A 13 13.60 7.74 -27.96
N ILE A 14 12.62 8.63 -27.78
CA ILE A 14 11.52 8.74 -28.76
C ILE A 14 11.93 9.42 -30.07
N ALA A 15 13.02 10.19 -30.09
CA ALA A 15 13.40 11.01 -31.24
C ALA A 15 13.56 10.22 -32.57
N PRO A 16 14.24 9.06 -32.60
CA PRO A 16 14.39 8.29 -33.85
C PRO A 16 13.10 7.62 -34.30
N ILE A 17 12.20 7.33 -33.36
CA ILE A 17 10.84 6.85 -33.66
C ILE A 17 10.06 7.98 -34.33
N ASN A 18 10.08 9.19 -33.79
CA ASN A 18 9.40 10.33 -34.41
C ASN A 18 9.95 10.69 -35.79
N ALA A 19 11.23 10.40 -36.05
CA ALA A 19 11.86 10.55 -37.36
C ALA A 19 11.51 9.42 -38.35
N CYS A 20 10.63 8.47 -37.98
CA CYS A 20 10.25 7.32 -38.80
C CYS A 20 11.43 6.45 -39.23
N GLN A 21 12.45 6.29 -38.37
CA GLN A 21 13.58 5.40 -38.65
C GLN A 21 13.11 3.94 -38.77
N ASP A 22 13.65 3.20 -39.73
CA ASP A 22 13.35 1.77 -39.90
C ASP A 22 14.17 0.90 -38.93
N LEU A 23 13.61 0.72 -37.73
CA LEU A 23 14.20 -0.08 -36.65
C LEU A 23 14.30 -1.57 -37.00
N ARG A 24 13.48 -2.07 -37.94
CA ARG A 24 13.51 -3.46 -38.39
C ARG A 24 14.71 -3.70 -39.30
N ALA A 25 14.93 -2.82 -40.28
CA ALA A 25 16.07 -2.93 -41.18
C ALA A 25 17.42 -2.75 -40.44
N ASP A 26 17.49 -1.76 -39.55
CA ASP A 26 18.76 -1.39 -38.91
C ASP A 26 19.17 -2.34 -37.76
N PHE A 27 18.19 -2.84 -36.99
CA PHE A 27 18.45 -3.57 -35.74
C PHE A 27 17.71 -4.90 -35.62
N GLY A 28 16.93 -5.29 -36.64
CA GLY A 28 16.12 -6.49 -36.62
C GLY A 28 15.01 -6.45 -35.57
N VAL A 29 14.54 -5.25 -35.17
CA VAL A 29 13.49 -5.08 -34.16
C VAL A 29 12.17 -5.65 -34.68
N THR A 30 11.55 -6.51 -33.87
CA THR A 30 10.23 -7.09 -34.17
C THR A 30 9.17 -6.65 -33.18
N HIS A 31 9.56 -6.43 -31.92
CA HIS A 31 8.67 -6.04 -30.83
C HIS A 31 9.09 -4.70 -30.22
N VAL A 32 8.12 -3.84 -29.91
CA VAL A 32 8.35 -2.52 -29.33
C VAL A 32 7.49 -2.33 -28.09
N VAL A 33 8.10 -1.89 -26.99
CA VAL A 33 7.43 -1.46 -25.75
C VAL A 33 7.61 0.04 -25.60
N SER A 34 6.52 0.79 -25.73
CA SER A 34 6.48 2.24 -25.51
C SER A 34 6.03 2.54 -24.09
N VAL A 35 6.91 3.14 -23.28
CA VAL A 35 6.58 3.62 -21.93
C VAL A 35 6.45 5.14 -21.95
N VAL A 36 5.42 5.62 -22.66
CA VAL A 36 5.14 7.04 -22.91
C VAL A 36 3.64 7.27 -23.06
N PRO A 37 3.10 8.36 -22.48
CA PRO A 37 1.70 8.74 -22.67
C PRO A 37 1.50 9.44 -24.01
N GLY A 38 0.27 9.36 -24.54
CA GLY A 38 -0.16 10.14 -25.71
C GLY A 38 0.00 9.42 -27.06
N PRO A 39 -0.37 10.10 -28.16
CA PRO A 39 -0.41 9.48 -29.47
C PRO A 39 1.00 9.19 -29.98
N LEU A 40 1.18 7.98 -30.51
CA LEU A 40 2.44 7.56 -31.14
C LEU A 40 2.31 7.50 -32.67
N PRO A 41 3.44 7.63 -33.40
CA PRO A 41 3.45 7.54 -34.85
C PRO A 41 2.87 6.21 -35.37
N ARG A 42 2.07 6.28 -36.45
CA ARG A 42 1.38 5.11 -37.03
C ARG A 42 2.32 4.01 -37.54
N HIS A 43 3.55 4.34 -37.93
CA HIS A 43 4.50 3.33 -38.44
C HIS A 43 4.86 2.27 -37.39
N LEU A 44 4.68 2.56 -36.08
CA LEU A 44 4.86 1.57 -35.03
C LEU A 44 3.86 0.41 -35.10
N GLN A 45 2.71 0.59 -35.77
CA GLN A 45 1.71 -0.47 -35.97
C GLN A 45 2.23 -1.62 -36.85
N THR A 46 3.33 -1.41 -37.59
CA THR A 46 3.98 -2.47 -38.37
C THR A 46 4.76 -3.46 -37.51
N TYR A 47 4.99 -3.13 -36.23
CA TYR A 47 5.65 -3.95 -35.23
C TYR A 47 4.65 -4.57 -34.27
N GLN A 48 5.04 -5.64 -33.59
CA GLN A 48 4.30 -6.10 -32.41
C GLN A 48 4.52 -5.06 -31.31
N HIS A 49 3.49 -4.28 -31.01
CA HIS A 49 3.62 -3.04 -30.25
C HIS A 49 2.77 -3.06 -28.98
N LEU A 50 3.41 -2.80 -27.84
CA LEU A 50 2.77 -2.58 -26.55
C LEU A 50 3.02 -1.14 -26.11
N GLN A 51 1.95 -0.36 -25.93
CA GLN A 51 2.01 0.95 -25.30
C GLN A 51 1.49 0.90 -23.87
N VAL A 52 2.24 1.53 -22.96
CA VAL A 52 1.87 1.73 -21.57
C VAL A 52 2.03 3.21 -21.24
N GLU A 53 0.93 3.84 -20.87
CA GLU A 53 0.86 5.29 -20.67
C GLU A 53 1.27 5.67 -19.25
N ILE A 54 2.57 5.89 -19.04
CA ILE A 54 3.14 6.30 -17.76
C ILE A 54 3.95 7.60 -17.93
N THR A 55 3.65 8.59 -17.09
CA THR A 55 4.44 9.83 -16.95
C THR A 55 5.73 9.56 -16.16
N ASP A 56 6.76 10.38 -16.38
CA ASP A 56 8.07 10.22 -15.71
C ASP A 56 8.10 10.84 -14.30
N GLU A 57 7.02 10.69 -13.55
CA GLU A 57 6.86 11.31 -12.25
C GLU A 57 7.09 10.28 -11.13
N PRO A 58 7.65 10.70 -9.98
CA PRO A 58 7.86 9.79 -8.86
C PRO A 58 6.57 9.16 -8.31
N GLY A 59 5.41 9.79 -8.51
CA GLY A 59 4.10 9.30 -8.07
C GLY A 59 3.43 8.32 -9.03
N SER A 60 4.00 8.09 -10.22
CA SER A 60 3.40 7.21 -11.22
C SER A 60 3.58 5.75 -10.84
N ASN A 61 2.49 4.96 -10.88
CA ASN A 61 2.53 3.55 -10.51
C ASN A 61 3.08 2.69 -11.66
N LEU A 62 4.38 2.41 -11.64
CA LEU A 62 5.02 1.49 -12.59
C LEU A 62 4.69 0.02 -12.25
N LEU A 63 4.57 -0.31 -10.95
CA LEU A 63 4.40 -1.69 -10.47
C LEU A 63 3.17 -2.37 -11.07
N GLU A 64 2.03 -1.67 -11.16
CA GLU A 64 0.80 -2.25 -11.71
C GLU A 64 0.94 -2.72 -13.16
N HIS A 65 1.84 -2.09 -13.93
CA HIS A 65 2.04 -2.39 -15.35
C HIS A 65 3.19 -3.36 -15.62
N LEU A 66 4.09 -3.58 -14.64
CA LEU A 66 5.24 -4.47 -14.79
C LEU A 66 4.83 -5.88 -15.26
N PRO A 67 3.82 -6.57 -14.68
CA PRO A 67 3.48 -7.93 -15.09
C PRO A 67 3.20 -8.05 -16.60
N ARG A 68 2.42 -7.11 -17.14
CA ARG A 68 2.07 -7.05 -18.56
C ARG A 68 3.29 -6.79 -19.45
N MET A 69 4.12 -5.81 -19.09
CA MET A 69 5.33 -5.47 -19.87
C MET A 69 6.36 -6.60 -19.83
N LEU A 70 6.59 -7.19 -18.66
CA LEU A 70 7.58 -8.26 -18.49
C LEU A 70 7.14 -9.55 -19.19
N ALA A 71 5.85 -9.88 -19.18
CA ALA A 71 5.31 -10.99 -19.96
C ALA A 71 5.53 -10.76 -21.46
N PHE A 72 5.19 -9.58 -21.97
CA PHE A 72 5.40 -9.24 -23.37
C PHE A 72 6.87 -9.35 -23.82
N ILE A 73 7.81 -8.88 -22.99
CA ILE A 73 9.26 -9.00 -23.28
C ILE A 73 9.69 -10.48 -23.27
N GLU A 74 9.23 -11.25 -22.28
CA GLU A 74 9.56 -12.67 -22.15
C GLU A 74 9.03 -13.50 -23.32
N ASP A 75 7.75 -13.32 -23.64
CA ASP A 75 7.07 -13.98 -24.75
C ASP A 75 7.78 -13.65 -26.06
N ALA A 76 8.09 -12.38 -26.32
CA ALA A 76 8.80 -11.99 -27.53
C ALA A 76 10.16 -12.70 -27.65
N LEU A 77 10.96 -12.73 -26.58
CA LEU A 77 12.30 -13.30 -26.60
C LEU A 77 12.32 -14.84 -26.75
N HIS A 78 11.25 -15.53 -26.33
CA HIS A 78 11.16 -16.99 -26.30
C HIS A 78 10.11 -17.60 -27.26
N ALA A 79 9.28 -16.80 -27.93
CA ALA A 79 8.10 -17.23 -28.70
C ALA A 79 8.37 -18.30 -29.78
N LEU A 80 9.54 -18.30 -30.43
CA LEU A 80 9.76 -19.19 -31.58
C LEU A 80 10.57 -20.45 -31.24
N ARG A 81 11.27 -20.50 -30.09
CA ARG A 81 12.08 -21.67 -29.68
C ARG A 81 12.28 -21.73 -28.16
N PRO A 82 11.36 -22.36 -27.40
CA PRO A 82 11.49 -22.55 -25.95
C PRO A 82 12.73 -23.37 -25.57
N GLU A 83 13.10 -24.34 -26.42
CA GLU A 83 14.15 -25.34 -26.22
C GLU A 83 15.56 -24.86 -26.65
N SER A 84 15.68 -23.69 -27.28
CA SER A 84 16.97 -23.18 -27.77
C SER A 84 17.43 -21.95 -27.01
N SER A 85 18.69 -21.92 -26.60
CA SER A 85 19.35 -20.81 -25.90
C SER A 85 19.58 -19.54 -26.76
N LYS A 86 18.96 -19.46 -27.94
CA LYS A 86 19.03 -18.28 -28.83
C LYS A 86 17.69 -17.55 -28.85
N HIS A 87 17.74 -16.24 -28.58
CA HIS A 87 16.60 -15.34 -28.73
C HIS A 87 16.14 -15.29 -30.18
N SER A 88 14.84 -15.46 -30.40
CA SER A 88 14.27 -15.53 -31.75
C SER A 88 13.83 -14.18 -32.30
N CYS A 89 13.57 -13.23 -31.42
CA CYS A 89 13.09 -11.90 -31.75
C CYS A 89 13.94 -10.84 -31.08
N THR A 90 13.76 -9.60 -31.50
CA THR A 90 14.41 -8.43 -30.91
C THR A 90 13.37 -7.48 -30.34
N VAL A 91 13.56 -7.14 -29.07
CA VAL A 91 12.66 -6.29 -28.29
C VAL A 91 13.31 -4.94 -28.06
N LEU A 92 12.58 -3.88 -28.39
CA LEU A 92 12.96 -2.50 -28.14
C LEU A 92 12.08 -1.90 -27.05
N VAL A 93 12.67 -1.38 -25.97
CA VAL A 93 11.96 -0.65 -24.92
C VAL A 93 12.34 0.82 -25.02
N HIS A 94 11.38 1.71 -25.22
CA HIS A 94 11.65 3.14 -25.31
C HIS A 94 10.77 3.97 -24.39
N CYS A 95 11.27 5.16 -24.08
CA CYS A 95 10.50 6.23 -23.46
C CYS A 95 10.90 7.56 -24.11
N ALA A 96 10.52 8.70 -23.53
CA ALA A 96 10.84 10.00 -24.13
C ALA A 96 12.36 10.20 -24.33
N GLN A 97 13.16 9.98 -23.28
CA GLN A 97 14.60 10.22 -23.30
C GLN A 97 15.44 8.94 -23.33
N GLY A 98 14.86 7.79 -23.01
CA GLY A 98 15.60 6.53 -22.87
C GLY A 98 16.40 6.40 -21.56
N GLU A 99 16.06 7.20 -20.53
CA GLU A 99 16.86 7.34 -19.31
C GLU A 99 16.18 6.78 -18.04
N SER A 100 14.88 7.08 -17.84
CA SER A 100 14.17 6.71 -16.60
C SER A 100 13.17 5.57 -16.80
N ARG A 101 12.02 5.82 -17.45
CA ARG A 101 10.93 4.83 -17.62
C ARG A 101 11.35 3.52 -18.33
N SER A 102 11.98 3.62 -19.49
CA SER A 102 12.42 2.45 -20.26
C SER A 102 13.50 1.67 -19.49
N VAL A 103 14.42 2.38 -18.84
CA VAL A 103 15.45 1.79 -17.99
C VAL A 103 14.81 1.05 -16.81
N ALA A 104 13.82 1.64 -16.14
CA ALA A 104 13.14 1.00 -15.01
C ALA A 104 12.48 -0.33 -15.42
N VAL A 105 11.84 -0.39 -16.59
CA VAL A 105 11.25 -1.63 -17.12
C VAL A 105 12.30 -2.68 -17.44
N VAL A 106 13.40 -2.29 -18.11
CA VAL A 106 14.50 -3.23 -18.42
C VAL A 106 15.18 -3.73 -17.15
N VAL A 107 15.39 -2.86 -16.15
CA VAL A 107 15.91 -3.24 -14.84
C VAL A 107 14.97 -4.25 -14.16
N ALA A 108 13.66 -4.01 -14.14
CA ALA A 108 12.68 -4.96 -13.60
C ALA A 108 12.75 -6.32 -14.31
N TYR A 109 12.91 -6.33 -15.63
CA TYR A 109 13.06 -7.56 -16.41
C TYR A 109 14.31 -8.33 -16.02
N LEU A 110 15.46 -7.65 -15.93
CA LEU A 110 16.73 -8.27 -15.54
C LEU A 110 16.68 -8.84 -14.12
N MET A 111 16.04 -8.12 -13.19
CA MET A 111 15.80 -8.59 -11.83
C MET A 111 14.97 -9.87 -11.82
N ARG A 112 13.86 -9.91 -12.56
CA ARG A 112 12.96 -11.09 -12.61
C ARG A 112 13.62 -12.30 -13.27
N LYS A 113 14.23 -12.11 -14.45
CA LYS A 113 14.78 -13.20 -15.27
C LYS A 113 16.07 -13.78 -14.72
N TYR A 114 16.99 -12.92 -14.27
CA TYR A 114 18.34 -13.31 -13.85
C TYR A 114 18.54 -13.26 -12.34
N ARG A 115 17.48 -12.98 -11.56
CA ARG A 115 17.52 -12.87 -10.09
C ARG A 115 18.58 -11.88 -9.60
N LEU A 116 18.81 -10.82 -10.37
CA LEU A 116 19.74 -9.77 -10.00
C LEU A 116 19.12 -8.85 -8.95
N THR A 117 19.94 -8.34 -8.04
CA THR A 117 19.53 -7.20 -7.22
C THR A 117 19.32 -5.97 -8.11
N TYR A 118 18.53 -5.01 -7.61
CA TYR A 118 18.31 -3.73 -8.30
C TYR A 118 19.62 -3.06 -8.73
N TRP A 119 20.60 -2.98 -7.82
CA TRP A 119 21.89 -2.33 -8.08
C TRP A 119 22.70 -3.06 -9.16
N GLN A 120 22.72 -4.39 -9.14
CA GLN A 120 23.39 -5.18 -10.18
C GLN A 120 22.71 -5.01 -11.55
N ALA A 121 21.39 -5.05 -11.59
CA ALA A 121 20.62 -4.86 -12.82
C ALA A 121 20.82 -3.46 -13.40
N LEU A 122 20.74 -2.41 -12.57
CA LEU A 122 21.01 -1.04 -13.01
C LEU A 122 22.45 -0.87 -13.48
N HIS A 123 23.41 -1.45 -12.78
CA HIS A 123 24.82 -1.40 -13.19
C HIS A 123 25.03 -2.04 -14.57
N ALA A 124 24.38 -3.19 -14.84
CA ALA A 124 24.44 -3.83 -16.14
C ALA A 124 23.89 -2.93 -17.26
N VAL A 125 22.80 -2.20 -17.00
CA VAL A 125 22.25 -1.21 -17.95
C VAL A 125 23.19 -0.02 -18.11
N LYS A 126 23.70 0.55 -17.01
CA LYS A 126 24.61 1.72 -17.02
C LYS A 126 25.88 1.51 -17.82
N ARG A 127 26.40 0.27 -17.88
CA ARG A 127 27.55 -0.08 -18.73
C ARG A 127 27.30 0.13 -20.22
N LYS A 128 26.04 0.14 -20.66
CA LYS A 128 25.62 0.34 -22.06
C LYS A 128 24.95 1.70 -22.28
N VAL A 129 24.25 2.21 -21.26
CA VAL A 129 23.57 3.50 -21.26
C VAL A 129 24.05 4.31 -20.05
N PRO A 130 25.13 5.10 -20.18
CA PRO A 130 25.70 5.82 -19.03
C PRO A 130 24.72 6.76 -18.31
N GLY A 131 23.79 7.36 -19.06
CA GLY A 131 22.72 8.23 -18.54
C GLY A 131 21.50 7.49 -17.98
N ALA A 132 21.57 6.17 -17.77
CA ALA A 132 20.45 5.40 -17.22
C ALA A 132 20.20 5.76 -15.75
N GLU A 133 19.14 6.51 -15.49
CA GLU A 133 18.80 7.02 -14.16
C GLU A 133 17.27 7.00 -13.96
N PRO A 134 16.71 5.89 -13.44
CA PRO A 134 15.31 5.83 -13.04
C PRO A 134 15.00 6.89 -11.98
N ASN A 135 13.83 7.51 -12.09
CA ASN A 135 13.38 8.46 -11.07
C ASN A 135 13.26 7.79 -9.69
N ALA A 136 13.35 8.59 -8.62
CA ALA A 136 13.36 8.09 -7.24
C ALA A 136 12.13 7.24 -6.89
N GLY A 137 10.95 7.55 -7.45
CA GLY A 137 9.72 6.78 -7.26
C GLY A 137 9.82 5.38 -7.85
N PHE A 138 10.32 5.26 -9.09
CA PHE A 138 10.57 3.99 -9.75
C PHE A 138 11.66 3.19 -9.04
N VAL A 139 12.71 3.83 -8.51
CA VAL A 139 13.70 3.14 -7.66
C VAL A 139 13.01 2.48 -6.46
N GLN A 140 12.19 3.23 -5.71
CA GLN A 140 11.47 2.68 -4.55
C GLN A 140 10.53 1.53 -4.95
N GLN A 141 9.84 1.68 -6.07
CA GLN A 141 8.96 0.67 -6.63
C GLN A 141 9.71 -0.60 -7.05
N LEU A 142 10.89 -0.48 -7.66
CA LEU A 142 11.72 -1.63 -8.03
C LEU A 142 12.32 -2.33 -6.81
N LEU A 143 12.68 -1.57 -5.76
CA LEU A 143 13.10 -2.16 -4.49
C LEU A 143 11.94 -2.92 -3.82
N LEU A 144 10.71 -2.38 -3.88
CA LEU A 144 9.52 -3.08 -3.43
C LEU A 144 9.25 -4.34 -4.27
N PHE A 145 9.40 -4.26 -5.59
CA PHE A 145 9.32 -5.41 -6.49
C PHE A 145 10.32 -6.51 -6.12
N ALA A 146 11.55 -6.14 -5.76
CA ALA A 146 12.54 -7.10 -5.27
C ALA A 146 12.09 -7.79 -3.97
N LYS A 147 11.52 -7.03 -3.01
CA LYS A 147 10.99 -7.57 -1.75
C LYS A 147 9.83 -8.55 -1.98
N MET A 148 9.01 -8.30 -3.00
CA MET A 148 7.91 -9.19 -3.41
C MET A 148 8.38 -10.42 -4.19
N GLY A 149 9.69 -10.64 -4.35
CA GLY A 149 10.23 -11.78 -5.09
C GLY A 149 10.19 -11.59 -6.61
N CYS A 150 10.22 -10.35 -7.09
CA CYS A 150 10.08 -10.00 -8.51
C CYS A 150 8.76 -10.47 -9.15
N THR A 151 7.71 -10.51 -8.34
CA THR A 151 6.32 -10.67 -8.77
C THR A 151 5.51 -9.49 -8.24
N VAL A 152 4.38 -9.20 -8.89
CA VAL A 152 3.43 -8.19 -8.39
C VAL A 152 2.19 -8.95 -7.98
N ASP A 153 2.02 -9.09 -6.67
CA ASP A 153 0.84 -9.69 -6.08
C ASP A 153 0.02 -8.58 -5.41
N ALA A 154 -1.21 -8.37 -5.90
CA ALA A 154 -2.12 -7.39 -5.35
C ALA A 154 -2.54 -7.70 -3.91
N ALA A 155 -2.43 -8.95 -3.47
CA ALA A 155 -2.74 -9.36 -2.11
C ALA A 155 -1.61 -9.04 -1.12
N HIS A 156 -0.39 -8.80 -1.61
CA HIS A 156 0.78 -8.63 -0.76
C HIS A 156 0.73 -7.34 0.07
N THR A 157 1.00 -7.44 1.38
CA THR A 157 0.86 -6.32 2.33
C THR A 157 1.66 -5.09 1.90
N SER A 158 2.91 -5.25 1.48
CA SER A 158 3.74 -4.11 1.07
C SER A 158 3.27 -3.46 -0.23
N TYR A 159 2.58 -4.19 -1.12
CA TYR A 159 1.94 -3.61 -2.30
C TYR A 159 0.70 -2.81 -1.92
N LYS A 160 -0.15 -3.35 -1.03
CA LYS A 160 -1.32 -2.65 -0.50
C LYS A 160 -0.94 -1.35 0.21
N GLU A 161 0.08 -1.38 1.08
CA GLU A 161 0.63 -0.20 1.74
C GLU A 161 1.13 0.85 0.74
N PHE A 162 1.83 0.40 -0.30
CA PHE A 162 2.31 1.29 -1.36
C PHE A 162 1.14 1.95 -2.10
N VAL A 163 0.15 1.16 -2.55
CA VAL A 163 -1.03 1.68 -3.25
C VAL A 163 -1.80 2.65 -2.35
N ALA A 164 -2.03 2.29 -1.08
CA ALA A 164 -2.72 3.16 -0.12
C ALA A 164 -1.99 4.49 0.07
N ARG A 165 -0.66 4.46 0.21
CA ARG A 165 0.16 5.67 0.34
C ARG A 165 0.10 6.56 -0.90
N GLU A 166 0.21 5.97 -2.10
CA GLU A 166 0.13 6.75 -3.34
C GLU A 166 -1.29 7.27 -3.62
N SER A 167 -2.33 6.54 -3.18
CA SER A 167 -3.72 7.01 -3.22
C SER A 167 -3.93 8.21 -2.30
N LEU A 168 -3.40 8.19 -1.07
CA LEU A 168 -3.44 9.32 -0.14
C LEU A 168 -2.67 10.54 -0.63
N ARG A 169 -1.57 10.34 -1.36
CA ARG A 169 -0.81 11.44 -1.97
C ARG A 169 -1.60 12.12 -3.09
N ARG A 170 -2.31 11.34 -3.89
CA ARG A 170 -3.16 11.86 -4.97
C ARG A 170 -4.43 12.50 -4.44
N ASP A 171 -5.02 11.90 -3.41
CA ASP A 171 -6.22 12.39 -2.75
C ASP A 171 -6.01 12.44 -1.23
N PRO A 172 -5.59 13.59 -0.68
CA PRO A 172 -5.38 13.75 0.75
C PRO A 172 -6.67 13.70 1.56
N THR A 173 -7.85 13.78 0.91
CA THR A 173 -9.14 13.62 1.60
C THR A 173 -9.47 12.16 1.89
N GLY A 174 -8.77 11.21 1.26
CA GLY A 174 -8.96 9.78 1.46
C GLY A 174 -10.25 9.23 0.85
N ALA A 175 -10.98 10.00 0.04
CA ALA A 175 -12.19 9.54 -0.63
C ALA A 175 -11.89 8.35 -1.57
N LEU A 176 -10.73 8.37 -2.24
CA LEU A 176 -10.28 7.24 -3.06
C LEU A 176 -9.94 5.97 -2.25
N LEU A 177 -9.54 6.09 -0.98
CA LEU A 177 -9.27 4.91 -0.14
C LEU A 177 -10.54 4.17 0.25
N GLN A 178 -11.68 4.86 0.37
CA GLN A 178 -12.96 4.22 0.68
C GLN A 178 -13.43 3.25 -0.42
N GLN A 179 -12.94 3.46 -1.65
CA GLN A 179 -13.23 2.60 -2.80
C GLN A 179 -12.34 1.36 -2.87
N PHE A 180 -11.17 1.38 -2.21
CA PHE A 180 -10.33 0.20 -2.04
C PHE A 180 -10.88 -0.59 -0.86
N ASP A 181 -11.66 -1.62 -1.19
CA ASP A 181 -12.34 -2.57 -0.32
C ASP A 181 -11.64 -2.75 1.04
N THR A 182 -12.17 -2.10 2.07
CA THR A 182 -11.73 -2.20 3.47
C THR A 182 -11.90 -3.62 4.03
N ASN A 183 -12.55 -4.52 3.28
CA ASN A 183 -12.78 -5.91 3.65
C ASN A 183 -11.59 -6.85 3.41
N GLN A 184 -10.50 -6.42 2.75
CA GLN A 184 -9.32 -7.28 2.48
C GLN A 184 -8.08 -6.94 3.32
N LEU A 185 -8.21 -6.07 4.31
CA LEU A 185 -7.18 -5.81 5.33
C LEU A 185 -7.34 -6.71 6.58
N ASP A 186 -8.42 -7.52 6.64
CA ASP A 186 -8.82 -8.34 7.79
C ASP A 186 -7.91 -9.55 8.13
N ALA A 187 -6.70 -9.63 7.58
CA ALA A 187 -5.82 -10.78 7.82
C ALA A 187 -4.32 -10.44 7.94
N SER A 188 -3.96 -9.25 8.43
CA SER A 188 -2.59 -9.01 8.91
C SER A 188 -2.56 -8.95 10.43
N THR A 189 -2.09 -10.08 10.96
CA THR A 189 -1.84 -10.41 12.36
C THR A 189 -0.98 -9.34 13.03
N LYS A 190 -1.60 -8.44 13.79
CA LYS A 190 -0.93 -7.85 14.96
C LYS A 190 -0.58 -9.04 15.87
N LYS A 191 0.71 -9.34 16.03
CA LYS A 191 1.20 -10.31 17.04
C LYS A 191 0.77 -9.80 18.42
N HIS A 192 -0.39 -10.23 18.87
CA HIS A 192 -0.77 -10.12 20.27
C HIS A 192 -0.33 -11.41 20.96
N ASP A 193 0.54 -11.30 21.97
CA ASP A 193 0.98 -12.39 22.86
C ASP A 193 -0.15 -12.90 23.80
N GLY A 194 -1.40 -12.78 23.37
CA GLY A 194 -2.59 -13.12 24.14
C GLY A 194 -3.48 -14.10 23.40
N ALA A 195 -4.13 -15.00 24.15
CA ALA A 195 -5.18 -15.86 23.60
C ALA A 195 -6.25 -14.99 22.92
N PRO A 196 -6.74 -15.37 21.72
CA PRO A 196 -7.75 -14.60 21.01
C PRO A 196 -8.98 -14.40 21.88
N PHE A 197 -9.58 -13.21 21.84
CA PHE A 197 -10.84 -12.92 22.51
C PHE A 197 -11.69 -11.98 21.65
N ASN A 198 -13.00 -12.07 21.82
CA ASN A 198 -13.98 -11.26 21.10
C ASN A 198 -14.86 -10.49 22.10
N LEU A 199 -15.14 -9.23 21.79
CA LEU A 199 -16.09 -8.40 22.53
C LEU A 199 -17.49 -8.61 21.96
N ARG A 200 -18.44 -8.98 22.82
CA ARG A 200 -19.84 -9.20 22.45
C ARG A 200 -20.74 -8.19 23.13
N CYS A 201 -21.81 -7.78 22.48
CA CYS A 201 -22.84 -6.96 23.09
C CYS A 201 -23.50 -7.73 24.26
N LYS A 202 -23.56 -7.14 25.46
CA LYS A 202 -24.21 -7.78 26.63
C LYS A 202 -25.69 -8.11 26.41
N ARG A 203 -26.39 -7.32 25.58
CA ARG A 203 -27.83 -7.47 25.37
C ARG A 203 -28.17 -8.58 24.37
N CYS A 204 -27.46 -8.67 23.26
CA CYS A 204 -27.82 -9.58 22.15
C CYS A 204 -26.72 -10.59 21.77
N ARG A 205 -25.58 -10.54 22.47
CA ARG A 205 -24.39 -11.39 22.24
C ARG A 205 -23.79 -11.29 20.84
N ALA A 206 -24.18 -10.29 20.04
CA ALA A 206 -23.55 -10.01 18.75
C ALA A 206 -22.07 -9.66 18.95
N VAL A 207 -21.19 -10.17 18.09
CA VAL A 207 -19.77 -9.82 18.11
C VAL A 207 -19.61 -8.40 17.58
N LEU A 208 -19.01 -7.53 18.38
CA LEU A 208 -18.83 -6.11 18.05
C LEU A 208 -17.39 -5.80 17.64
N ALA A 209 -16.42 -6.49 18.22
CA ALA A 209 -14.99 -6.31 17.96
C ALA A 209 -14.21 -7.57 18.33
N ASN A 210 -13.06 -7.76 17.68
CA ASN A 210 -12.10 -8.82 17.95
C ASN A 210 -10.88 -8.25 18.71
N ASN A 211 -10.00 -9.14 19.17
CA ASN A 211 -8.76 -8.77 19.85
C ASN A 211 -7.87 -7.82 19.01
N PHE A 212 -7.79 -8.06 17.70
CA PHE A 212 -6.91 -7.30 16.79
C PHE A 212 -7.34 -5.83 16.59
N ASP A 213 -8.61 -5.55 16.84
CA ASP A 213 -9.21 -4.23 16.63
C ASP A 213 -8.90 -3.28 17.81
N ILE A 214 -8.48 -3.82 18.96
CA ILE A 214 -8.33 -3.09 20.22
C ILE A 214 -6.93 -2.51 20.34
N GLU A 215 -6.85 -1.21 20.61
CA GLU A 215 -5.62 -0.54 20.95
C GLU A 215 -5.37 -0.64 22.47
N THR A 216 -4.30 -1.32 22.86
CA THR A 216 -3.85 -1.36 24.25
C THR A 216 -2.91 -0.19 24.51
N HIS A 217 -3.22 0.62 25.52
CA HIS A 217 -2.35 1.70 25.98
C HIS A 217 -1.80 1.40 27.38
N GLU A 218 -0.56 1.82 27.60
CA GLU A 218 0.10 1.71 28.90
C GLU A 218 -0.42 2.77 29.88
N LEU A 219 -0.39 2.42 31.17
CA LEU A 219 -0.72 3.33 32.24
C LEU A 219 0.28 4.51 32.24
N PRO A 220 -0.18 5.76 32.42
CA PRO A 220 0.72 6.90 32.54
C PRO A 220 1.71 6.71 33.69
N ASP A 221 2.94 7.18 33.51
CA ASP A 221 3.96 7.19 34.57
C ASP A 221 3.48 7.96 35.81
N VAL A 222 3.91 7.55 37.00
CA VAL A 222 3.46 8.04 38.31
C VAL A 222 3.67 9.56 38.45
N LEU A 223 4.72 10.08 37.81
CA LEU A 223 5.08 11.50 37.80
C LEU A 223 4.30 12.34 36.77
N SER A 224 3.54 11.69 35.89
CA SER A 224 2.77 12.37 34.86
C SER A 224 1.56 13.08 35.45
N ARG A 225 1.31 14.33 35.04
CA ARG A 225 0.06 15.07 35.38
C ARG A 225 -1.21 14.37 34.87
N GLN A 226 -1.07 13.32 34.06
CA GLN A 226 -2.18 12.51 33.55
C GLN A 226 -2.73 11.52 34.58
N THR A 227 -2.00 11.20 35.65
CA THR A 227 -2.42 10.26 36.70
C THR A 227 -3.54 10.82 37.57
N GLN A 228 -3.86 12.11 37.45
CA GLN A 228 -4.91 12.77 38.22
C GLN A 228 -5.94 13.47 37.33
N PHE A 229 -7.20 13.39 37.75
CA PHE A 229 -8.31 14.15 37.22
C PHE A 229 -8.47 15.41 38.07
N VAL A 230 -7.79 16.47 37.62
CA VAL A 230 -7.80 17.78 38.26
C VAL A 230 -8.94 18.62 37.69
N ARG A 231 -9.82 19.12 38.56
CA ARG A 231 -10.80 20.17 38.23
C ARG A 231 -10.31 21.49 38.80
N THR A 232 -10.20 22.49 37.95
CA THR A 232 -9.81 23.85 38.35
C THR A 232 -11.00 24.80 38.28
N VAL A 233 -10.93 25.88 39.04
CA VAL A 233 -11.91 26.97 38.96
C VAL A 233 -11.86 27.61 37.57
N PRO A 234 -13.00 27.99 36.96
CA PRO A 234 -12.98 28.75 35.73
C PRO A 234 -12.15 30.03 35.88
N ASN A 235 -11.26 30.31 34.93
CA ASN A 235 -10.41 31.51 34.88
C ASN A 235 -9.40 31.67 36.04
N LEU A 236 -9.27 30.69 36.94
CA LEU A 236 -8.22 30.65 37.95
C LEU A 236 -7.53 29.28 37.95
N HIS A 237 -6.21 29.25 38.04
CA HIS A 237 -5.44 27.99 38.17
C HIS A 237 -5.57 27.33 39.54
N ARG A 238 -6.61 27.64 40.32
CA ARG A 238 -6.88 27.04 41.62
C ARG A 238 -7.56 25.68 41.44
N ILE A 239 -7.01 24.65 42.06
CA ILE A 239 -7.54 23.28 42.06
C ILE A 239 -8.74 23.21 43.02
N ILE A 240 -9.88 22.74 42.51
CA ILE A 240 -11.10 22.44 43.28
C ILE A 240 -11.02 21.01 43.82
N SER A 241 -10.68 20.07 42.95
CA SER A 241 -10.52 18.66 43.31
C SER A 241 -9.50 17.99 42.41
N ALA A 242 -8.79 17.03 42.97
CA ALA A 242 -7.91 16.12 42.25
C ALA A 242 -8.28 14.70 42.68
N VAL A 243 -8.66 13.87 41.71
CA VAL A 243 -8.99 12.46 41.93
C VAL A 243 -7.99 11.61 41.17
N ASP A 244 -7.39 10.63 41.83
CA ASP A 244 -6.44 9.72 41.19
C ASP A 244 -7.13 8.85 40.14
N ALA A 245 -6.40 8.57 39.06
CA ALA A 245 -6.88 7.76 37.96
C ALA A 245 -7.03 6.28 38.35
N ALA A 246 -7.96 5.60 37.72
CA ALA A 246 -8.21 4.19 37.99
C ALA A 246 -7.07 3.31 37.46
N LYS A 247 -6.74 2.24 38.19
CA LYS A 247 -5.75 1.24 37.73
C LYS A 247 -6.25 0.38 36.56
N THR A 248 -7.56 0.37 36.32
CA THR A 248 -8.21 -0.42 35.26
C THR A 248 -9.00 0.47 34.32
N CYS A 249 -8.91 0.19 33.02
CA CYS A 249 -9.60 0.94 31.97
C CYS A 249 -11.08 0.54 31.87
N SER A 250 -11.99 1.52 31.87
CA SER A 250 -13.44 1.32 31.67
C SER A 250 -13.88 1.26 30.20
N HIS A 251 -12.95 1.55 29.30
CA HIS A 251 -13.20 1.66 27.87
C HIS A 251 -12.20 0.81 27.09
N TYR A 252 -12.71 0.14 26.06
CA TYR A 252 -11.90 -0.47 25.03
C TYR A 252 -11.79 0.53 23.88
N PHE A 253 -10.57 0.94 23.54
CA PHE A 253 -10.30 1.83 22.43
C PHE A 253 -9.98 1.01 21.18
N MET A 254 -10.46 1.46 20.03
CA MET A 254 -10.25 0.78 18.78
C MET A 254 -9.20 1.53 17.97
N SER A 255 -8.24 0.81 17.40
CA SER A 255 -7.22 1.44 16.55
C SER A 255 -7.82 1.93 15.23
N GLU A 256 -8.80 1.20 14.71
CA GLU A 256 -9.46 1.49 13.45
C GLU A 256 -10.99 1.31 13.57
N PRO A 257 -11.79 2.06 12.80
CA PRO A 257 -13.22 1.84 12.70
C PRO A 257 -13.56 0.44 12.16
N ILE A 258 -14.50 -0.24 12.81
CA ILE A 258 -15.02 -1.54 12.34
C ILE A 258 -16.17 -1.29 11.35
N SER A 259 -16.37 -2.19 10.38
CA SER A 259 -17.36 -2.10 9.30
C SER A 259 -18.74 -1.57 9.73
N TRP A 260 -19.30 -2.08 10.83
CA TRP A 260 -20.63 -1.67 11.31
C TRP A 260 -20.67 -0.23 11.87
N MET A 261 -19.53 0.35 12.26
CA MET A 261 -19.43 1.73 12.74
C MET A 261 -19.48 2.76 11.61
N GLY A 262 -19.20 2.34 10.37
CA GLY A 262 -19.09 3.22 9.21
C GLY A 262 -20.35 4.06 8.95
N VAL A 263 -21.54 3.49 9.19
CA VAL A 263 -22.83 4.20 9.02
C VAL A 263 -22.89 5.47 9.87
N GLU A 264 -22.38 5.42 11.10
CA GLU A 264 -22.39 6.58 12.00
C GLU A 264 -21.25 7.55 11.68
N LEU A 265 -20.07 7.04 11.33
CA LEU A 265 -18.90 7.88 11.05
C LEU A 265 -19.03 8.67 9.74
N ASN A 266 -19.79 8.16 8.78
CA ASN A 266 -20.08 8.85 7.52
C ASN A 266 -20.91 10.13 7.70
N LYS A 267 -21.48 10.38 8.88
CA LYS A 267 -22.18 11.63 9.19
C LYS A 267 -21.23 12.84 9.36
N GLN A 268 -19.92 12.60 9.44
CA GLN A 268 -18.89 13.64 9.56
C GLN A 268 -19.02 14.55 10.80
N GLU A 269 -19.63 14.05 11.88
CA GLU A 269 -19.70 14.77 13.16
C GLU A 269 -18.41 14.64 13.97
N LEU A 270 -18.09 15.63 14.81
CA LEU A 270 -16.88 15.62 15.65
C LEU A 270 -16.95 14.62 16.80
N GLU A 271 -18.16 14.35 17.30
CA GLU A 271 -18.44 13.43 18.40
C GLU A 271 -19.76 12.73 18.18
N GLY A 272 -19.87 11.45 18.57
CA GLY A 272 -21.10 10.70 18.42
C GLY A 272 -21.16 9.44 19.26
N LYS A 273 -22.24 8.67 19.08
CA LYS A 273 -22.56 7.50 19.90
C LYS A 273 -22.71 6.27 19.02
N PHE A 274 -22.18 5.13 19.46
CA PHE A 274 -22.35 3.87 18.76
C PHE A 274 -23.44 3.01 19.39
N PHE A 275 -24.29 2.47 18.53
CA PHE A 275 -25.38 1.56 18.85
C PHE A 275 -25.11 0.18 18.25
N CYS A 276 -25.51 -0.86 18.96
CA CYS A 276 -25.33 -2.23 18.48
C CYS A 276 -26.19 -2.47 17.23
N PHE A 277 -25.57 -2.89 16.14
CA PHE A 277 -26.23 -3.16 14.85
C PHE A 277 -27.39 -4.18 14.92
N LYS A 278 -27.43 -5.04 15.95
CA LYS A 278 -28.47 -6.08 16.11
C LYS A 278 -29.62 -5.69 17.04
N CYS A 279 -29.37 -4.89 18.08
CA CYS A 279 -30.35 -4.64 19.14
C CYS A 279 -30.49 -3.18 19.55
N ASP A 280 -29.79 -2.29 18.83
CA ASP A 280 -29.81 -0.84 18.98
C ASP A 280 -29.49 -0.34 20.41
N ALA A 281 -28.88 -1.19 21.24
CA ALA A 281 -28.40 -0.78 22.55
C ALA A 281 -27.15 0.09 22.38
N LYS A 282 -27.07 1.19 23.13
CA LYS A 282 -25.85 2.01 23.19
C LYS A 282 -24.70 1.20 23.77
N VAL A 283 -23.62 1.04 22.98
CA VAL A 283 -22.43 0.26 23.34
C VAL A 283 -21.17 1.10 23.48
N GLY A 284 -21.12 2.28 22.86
CA GLY A 284 -19.91 3.09 22.80
C GLY A 284 -20.14 4.50 22.28
N GLY A 285 -19.05 5.12 21.84
CA GLY A 285 -19.06 6.42 21.17
C GLY A 285 -17.69 6.78 20.61
N TYR A 286 -17.63 7.90 19.90
CA TYR A 286 -16.41 8.41 19.32
C TYR A 286 -16.24 9.91 19.61
N SER A 287 -14.98 10.37 19.71
CA SER A 287 -14.62 11.78 19.67
C SER A 287 -13.31 11.95 18.93
N TRP A 288 -13.34 12.74 17.85
CA TRP A 288 -12.15 13.05 17.05
C TRP A 288 -11.19 14.00 17.76
N ARG A 289 -11.68 14.76 18.74
CA ARG A 289 -10.85 15.58 19.65
C ARG A 289 -10.09 14.75 20.67
N GLY A 290 -10.47 13.47 20.81
CA GLY A 290 -9.94 12.56 21.79
C GLY A 290 -10.64 12.64 23.13
N THR A 291 -10.46 11.61 23.94
CA THR A 291 -10.98 11.54 25.30
C THR A 291 -9.94 10.95 26.25
N ARG A 292 -10.06 11.27 27.54
CA ARG A 292 -9.23 10.64 28.57
C ARG A 292 -9.82 9.30 28.97
N CYS A 293 -9.02 8.25 28.89
CA CYS A 293 -9.33 6.97 29.51
C CYS A 293 -9.41 7.12 31.03
N SER A 294 -10.13 6.24 31.73
CA SER A 294 -10.21 6.21 33.20
C SER A 294 -8.86 6.03 33.89
N CYS A 295 -7.87 5.47 33.19
CA CYS A 295 -6.48 5.39 33.65
C CYS A 295 -5.69 6.70 33.53
N GLY A 296 -6.30 7.74 32.95
CA GLY A 296 -5.71 9.07 32.82
C GLY A 296 -5.05 9.35 31.46
N LYS A 297 -4.72 8.31 30.68
CA LYS A 297 -4.13 8.43 29.35
C LYS A 297 -5.09 9.11 28.37
N TRP A 298 -4.56 10.04 27.57
CA TRP A 298 -5.29 10.65 26.45
C TRP A 298 -5.26 9.74 25.22
N MET A 299 -6.43 9.50 24.62
CA MET A 299 -6.61 8.70 23.42
C MET A 299 -7.12 9.57 22.26
N VAL A 300 -6.43 9.54 21.11
CA VAL A 300 -6.76 10.34 19.92
C VAL A 300 -6.47 9.53 18.64
N PRO A 301 -7.45 9.29 17.75
CA PRO A 301 -8.87 9.55 17.93
C PRO A 301 -9.48 8.62 18.99
N ALA A 302 -10.49 9.06 19.73
CA ALA A 302 -11.10 8.25 20.76
C ALA A 302 -12.33 7.51 20.24
N ILE A 303 -12.14 6.37 19.57
CA ILE A 303 -13.20 5.45 19.18
C ILE A 303 -13.28 4.36 20.26
N GLN A 304 -14.39 4.27 20.99
CA GLN A 304 -14.44 3.45 22.19
C GLN A 304 -15.75 2.68 22.41
N LEU A 305 -15.61 1.47 22.96
CA LEU A 305 -16.69 0.65 23.50
C LEU A 305 -16.62 0.64 25.04
N GLN A 306 -17.78 0.73 25.69
CA GLN A 306 -17.87 0.73 27.16
C GLN A 306 -17.78 -0.71 27.69
N SER A 307 -16.84 -0.99 28.60
CA SER A 307 -16.70 -2.32 29.22
C SER A 307 -17.95 -2.74 29.98
N ALA A 308 -18.71 -1.78 30.52
CA ALA A 308 -19.98 -2.03 31.17
C ALA A 308 -21.05 -2.60 30.22
N LYS A 309 -20.94 -2.41 28.90
CA LYS A 309 -21.94 -2.78 27.87
C LYS A 309 -21.52 -3.96 26.99
N VAL A 310 -20.28 -4.44 27.15
CA VAL A 310 -19.73 -5.54 26.35
C VAL A 310 -19.14 -6.65 27.23
N ASP A 311 -19.26 -7.89 26.77
CA ASP A 311 -18.67 -9.08 27.40
C ASP A 311 -17.42 -9.51 26.62
N LEU A 312 -16.33 -9.77 27.34
CA LEU A 312 -15.12 -10.35 26.76
C LEU A 312 -15.26 -11.88 26.77
N MET A 313 -15.30 -12.48 25.60
CA MET A 313 -15.41 -13.93 25.42
C MET A 313 -14.14 -14.48 24.78
N ARG A 314 -13.50 -15.46 25.44
CA ARG A 314 -12.42 -16.24 24.84
C ARG A 314 -13.06 -17.43 24.09
N PRO A 315 -12.78 -17.63 22.79
CA PRO A 315 -13.23 -18.82 22.10
C PRO A 315 -12.58 -20.06 22.76
N PRO A 316 -13.30 -21.19 22.81
CA PRO A 316 -12.73 -22.43 23.33
C PRO A 316 -11.51 -22.81 22.49
N ARG A 317 -10.43 -23.26 23.14
CA ARG A 317 -9.29 -23.86 22.43
C ARG A 317 -9.83 -25.03 21.61
N ALA A 318 -9.50 -25.08 20.32
CA ALA A 318 -9.77 -26.25 19.50
C ALA A 318 -9.19 -27.46 20.23
N ARG A 319 -10.02 -28.49 20.46
CA ARG A 319 -9.50 -29.78 20.93
C ARG A 319 -8.69 -30.33 19.77
N ASP A 320 -7.41 -30.60 20.01
CA ASP A 320 -6.58 -31.34 19.08
C ASP A 320 -7.25 -32.70 18.82
N THR A 321 -7.78 -32.88 17.62
CA THR A 321 -8.24 -34.17 17.07
C THR A 321 -7.37 -34.52 15.90
#